data_AF-A0AAV1A4T1-F1
#
_entry.id   AF-A0AAV1A4T1-F1
#
_cell.length_a   1.000
_cell.length_b   1.000
_cell.length_c   1.000
_cell.angle_alpha   90.00
_cell.angle_beta   90.00
_cell.angle_gamma   90.00
#
_symmetry.space_group_name_H-M   'P 1'
#
loop_
_entity.id
_entity.type
_entity.pdbx_description
1 polymer ?
#
loop_
_entity_poly.entity_id
_entity_poly.type
_entity_poly.pdbx_seq_one_letter_code
_entity_poly.pdbx_strand_id
1 'polypeptide(L)'
;MTSSEIKSLLSFRLSSSHTTFNILDFTILDSMATVRSLKIKTSTCKRLVKELDSYEKEVLRESAKTADMKDKGADPYDIKQQENVLAESRMMVPDSRKRLEAALEELKGTLAALLEVTDEKEGTEIDDALNTIVEVEQVLET
;
A
#
# COMPACT_ATOMS: atom_id res chain seq x y z
N MET A 1 -13.60 26.98 -0.20
CA MET A 1 -14.85 26.43 0.34
C MET A 1 -14.57 25.79 1.67
N THR A 2 -14.98 26.43 2.76
CA THR A 2 -14.80 25.94 4.12
C THR A 2 -15.83 24.84 4.42
N SER A 3 -15.53 23.95 5.37
CA SER A 3 -16.43 22.86 5.79
C SER A 3 -17.85 23.37 6.17
N SER A 4 -17.95 24.62 6.62
CA SER A 4 -19.22 25.30 6.92
C SER A 4 -20.05 25.63 5.68
N GLU A 5 -19.44 25.89 4.52
CA GLU A 5 -20.14 26.20 3.27
C GLU A 5 -20.72 24.93 2.61
N ILE A 6 -20.05 23.78 2.79
CA ILE A 6 -20.54 22.47 2.33
C ILE A 6 -21.77 22.04 3.13
N LYS A 7 -21.78 22.26 4.45
CA LYS A 7 -22.94 21.98 5.32
C LYS A 7 -24.17 22.83 4.96
N SER A 8 -23.97 24.08 4.55
CA SER A 8 -25.07 24.95 4.11
C SER A 8 -25.68 24.47 2.79
N LEU A 9 -24.85 24.08 1.82
CA LEU A 9 -25.28 23.59 0.51
C LEU A 9 -26.01 22.24 0.56
N LEU A 10 -25.64 21.34 1.48
CA LEU A 10 -26.35 20.06 1.65
C LEU A 10 -27.75 20.21 2.26
N SER A 11 -28.04 21.30 2.98
CA SER A 11 -29.37 21.50 3.59
C SER A 11 -30.44 21.96 2.59
N PHE A 12 -30.05 22.48 1.41
CA PHE A 12 -30.98 23.14 0.50
C PHE A 12 -31.61 22.23 -0.57
N ARG A 13 -31.22 20.94 -0.66
CA ARG A 13 -31.72 20.04 -1.73
C ARG A 13 -32.48 18.83 -1.19
N LEU A 14 -33.50 19.08 -0.38
CA LEU A 14 -34.55 18.10 -0.07
C LEU A 14 -35.90 18.68 -0.45
N SER A 15 -36.27 18.52 -1.72
CA SER A 15 -37.66 18.62 -2.13
C SER A 15 -38.07 17.34 -2.85
N SER A 16 -39.05 16.69 -2.24
CA SER A 16 -39.91 15.61 -2.71
C SER A 16 -39.43 14.15 -2.64
N SER A 17 -40.25 13.40 -1.89
CA SER A 17 -40.46 11.95 -1.76
C SER A 17 -39.72 11.18 -0.66
N HIS A 18 -40.55 10.53 0.15
CA HIS A 18 -40.29 9.87 1.43
C HIS A 18 -39.14 8.87 1.44
N THR A 19 -38.04 9.22 2.10
CA THR A 19 -37.30 8.32 3.00
C THR A 19 -36.55 9.21 3.99
N THR A 20 -36.80 9.08 5.29
CA THR A 20 -36.03 9.80 6.32
C THR A 20 -34.64 9.19 6.39
N PHE A 21 -33.72 9.68 5.54
CA PHE A 21 -32.30 9.38 5.67
C PHE A 21 -31.75 10.27 6.79
N ASN A 22 -31.57 9.72 7.99
CA ASN A 22 -31.09 10.52 9.11
C ASN A 22 -29.59 10.83 8.92
N ILE A 23 -29.12 11.92 9.52
CA ILE A 23 -27.69 12.30 9.49
C ILE A 23 -26.80 11.16 10.03
N LEU A 24 -27.31 10.38 11.00
CA LEU A 24 -26.66 9.17 11.51
C LEU A 24 -26.47 8.08 10.43
N ASP A 25 -27.45 7.90 9.52
CA ASP A 25 -27.37 6.89 8.46
C ASP A 25 -26.32 7.27 7.41
N PHE A 26 -26.14 8.57 7.15
CA PHE A 26 -25.09 9.06 6.26
C PHE A 26 -23.69 8.88 6.86
N THR A 27 -23.50 9.15 8.15
CA THR A 27 -22.21 8.93 8.83
C THR A 27 -21.84 7.46 8.98
N ILE A 28 -22.81 6.58 9.22
CA ILE A 28 -22.56 5.13 9.33
C ILE A 28 -22.19 4.54 7.97
N LEU A 29 -22.83 4.98 6.88
CA LEU A 29 -22.51 4.54 5.52
C LEU A 29 -21.10 4.97 5.09
N ASP A 30 -20.68 6.17 5.47
CA ASP A 30 -19.34 6.71 5.22
C ASP A 30 -18.24 5.99 6.02
N SER A 31 -18.52 5.68 7.30
CA SER A 31 -17.64 4.85 8.14
C SER A 31 -17.44 3.44 7.56
N MET A 32 -18.52 2.76 7.16
CA MET A 32 -18.44 1.41 6.56
C MET A 32 -17.72 1.39 5.21
N ALA A 33 -17.86 2.44 4.40
CA ALA A 33 -17.10 2.60 3.17
C ALA A 33 -15.60 2.80 3.44
N THR A 34 -15.26 3.54 4.50
CA THR A 34 -13.89 3.81 4.92
C THR A 34 -13.20 2.57 5.48
N VAL A 35 -13.87 1.77 6.31
CA VAL A 35 -13.36 0.47 6.80
C VAL A 35 -13.12 -0.52 5.64
N ARG A 36 -14.02 -0.57 4.65
CA ARG A 36 -13.80 -1.40 3.45
C ARG A 36 -12.56 -0.93 2.68
N SER A 37 -12.42 0.38 2.49
CA SER A 37 -11.25 0.98 1.82
C SER A 37 -9.96 0.62 2.55
N LEU A 38 -9.96 0.70 3.89
CA LEU A 38 -8.83 0.31 4.74
C LEU A 38 -8.40 -1.12 4.44
N LYS A 39 -9.32 -2.09 4.47
CA LYS A 39 -9.04 -3.50 4.16
C LYS A 39 -8.42 -3.70 2.77
N ILE A 40 -8.93 -3.01 1.77
CA ILE A 40 -8.44 -3.10 0.38
C ILE A 40 -7.00 -2.57 0.30
N LYS A 41 -6.73 -1.44 0.95
CA LYS A 41 -5.40 -0.83 0.98
C LYS A 41 -4.40 -1.67 1.78
N THR A 42 -4.81 -2.22 2.92
CA THR A 42 -4.00 -3.19 3.70
C THR A 42 -3.63 -4.40 2.84
N SER A 43 -4.61 -5.01 2.17
CA SER A 43 -4.34 -6.15 1.27
C SER A 43 -3.44 -5.78 0.10
N THR A 44 -3.51 -4.54 -0.38
CA THR A 44 -2.67 -4.05 -1.48
C THR A 44 -1.22 -3.92 -1.02
N CYS A 45 -0.97 -3.36 0.16
CA CYS A 45 0.36 -3.30 0.76
C CYS A 45 0.95 -4.71 0.93
N LYS A 46 0.20 -5.66 1.51
CA LYS A 46 0.63 -7.06 1.67
C LYS A 46 1.03 -7.72 0.35
N ARG A 47 0.34 -7.42 -0.74
CA ARG A 47 0.68 -7.95 -2.08
C ARG A 47 1.97 -7.32 -2.60
N LEU A 48 2.12 -6.01 -2.46
CA LEU A 48 3.31 -5.28 -2.93
C LEU A 48 4.57 -5.68 -2.15
N VAL A 49 4.46 -5.97 -0.85
CA VAL A 49 5.57 -6.54 -0.06
C VAL A 49 6.04 -7.88 -0.66
N LYS A 50 5.12 -8.78 -0.99
CA LYS A 50 5.46 -10.07 -1.61
C LYS A 50 6.07 -9.91 -3.00
N GLU A 51 5.61 -8.93 -3.77
CA GLU A 51 6.17 -8.59 -5.08
C GLU A 51 7.61 -8.10 -4.94
N LEU A 52 7.87 -7.18 -4.01
CA LEU A 52 9.20 -6.67 -3.72
C LEU A 52 10.15 -7.80 -3.27
N ASP A 53 9.73 -8.62 -2.30
CA ASP A 53 10.50 -9.78 -1.81
C ASP A 53 10.83 -10.77 -2.95
N SER A 54 9.92 -10.98 -3.89
CA SER A 54 10.17 -11.83 -5.06
C SER A 54 11.28 -11.26 -5.95
N TYR A 55 11.27 -9.95 -6.21
CA TYR A 55 12.31 -9.30 -7.02
C TYR A 55 13.65 -9.24 -6.30
N GLU A 56 13.66 -8.99 -4.98
CA GLU A 56 14.89 -9.04 -4.18
C GLU A 56 15.51 -10.43 -4.16
N LYS A 57 14.69 -11.48 -4.00
CA LYS A 57 15.15 -12.87 -4.12
C LYS A 57 15.72 -13.18 -5.49
N GLU A 58 15.17 -12.62 -6.55
CA GLU A 58 15.72 -12.77 -7.89
C GLU A 58 17.10 -12.13 -8.01
N VAL A 59 17.24 -10.88 -7.54
CA VAL A 59 18.54 -10.20 -7.48
C VAL A 59 19.56 -11.01 -6.68
N LEU A 60 19.17 -11.60 -5.55
CA LEU A 60 20.05 -12.46 -4.75
C LEU A 60 20.48 -13.72 -5.51
N ARG A 61 19.55 -14.40 -6.20
CA ARG A 61 19.86 -15.59 -7.01
C ARG A 61 20.82 -15.25 -8.15
N GLU A 62 20.53 -14.21 -8.91
CA GLU A 62 21.38 -13.81 -10.04
C GLU A 62 22.74 -13.30 -9.55
N SER A 63 22.80 -12.61 -8.41
CA SER A 63 24.05 -12.16 -7.81
C SER A 63 24.91 -13.35 -7.34
N ALA A 64 24.30 -14.35 -6.70
CA ALA A 64 24.99 -15.57 -6.29
C ALA A 64 25.52 -16.34 -7.51
N LYS A 65 24.73 -16.43 -8.59
CA LYS A 65 25.15 -17.06 -9.84
C LYS A 65 26.31 -16.30 -10.50
N THR A 66 26.26 -14.97 -10.56
CA THR A 66 27.38 -14.15 -11.07
C THR A 66 28.65 -14.36 -10.25
N ALA A 67 28.54 -14.41 -8.92
CA ALA A 67 29.68 -14.65 -8.03
C ALA A 67 30.28 -16.05 -8.26
N ASP A 68 29.45 -17.09 -8.30
CA ASP A 68 29.88 -18.46 -8.56
C ASP A 68 30.56 -18.62 -9.93
N MET A 69 30.06 -17.94 -10.97
CA MET A 69 30.71 -17.92 -12.29
C MET A 69 32.09 -17.26 -12.25
N LYS A 70 32.25 -16.18 -11.48
CA LYS A 70 33.55 -15.52 -11.28
C LYS A 70 34.52 -16.41 -10.51
N ASP A 71 34.06 -17.07 -9.45
CA ASP A 71 34.88 -17.95 -8.61
C ASP A 71 35.34 -19.20 -9.36
N LYS A 72 34.50 -19.74 -10.25
CA LYS A 72 34.84 -20.88 -11.13
C LYS A 72 35.72 -20.49 -12.31
N GLY A 73 36.03 -19.21 -12.50
CA GLY A 73 36.82 -18.72 -13.63
C GLY A 73 36.13 -18.96 -14.97
N ALA A 74 34.81 -18.76 -15.03
CA ALA A 74 34.05 -18.84 -16.28
C ALA A 74 34.55 -17.84 -17.32
N ASP A 75 34.18 -18.03 -18.58
CA ASP A 75 34.59 -17.16 -19.67
C ASP A 75 34.14 -15.70 -19.44
N PRO A 76 34.97 -14.69 -19.74
CA PRO A 76 34.61 -13.29 -19.56
C PRO A 76 33.33 -12.86 -20.30
N TYR A 77 33.03 -13.45 -21.47
CA TYR A 77 31.80 -13.17 -22.21
C TYR A 77 30.57 -13.69 -21.46
N ASP A 78 30.65 -14.91 -20.92
CA ASP A 78 29.56 -15.51 -20.15
C ASP A 78 29.30 -14.75 -18.85
N ILE A 79 30.38 -14.32 -18.16
CA ILE A 79 30.27 -13.46 -16.97
C ILE A 79 29.60 -12.14 -17.34
N LYS A 80 29.99 -11.52 -18.46
CA LYS A 80 29.41 -10.25 -18.90
C LYS A 80 27.93 -10.38 -19.23
N GLN A 81 27.53 -11.48 -19.87
CA GLN A 81 26.13 -11.77 -20.14
C GLN A 81 25.34 -11.92 -18.84
N GLN A 82 25.87 -12.67 -17.88
CA GLN A 82 25.23 -12.87 -16.59
C GLN A 82 25.15 -11.56 -15.76
N GLU A 83 26.13 -10.66 -15.88
CA GLU A 83 26.06 -9.32 -15.28
C GLU A 83 24.93 -8.46 -15.87
N ASN A 84 24.65 -8.59 -17.16
CA ASN A 84 23.53 -7.88 -17.78
C ASN A 84 22.19 -8.41 -17.23
N VAL A 85 22.06 -9.73 -17.07
CA VAL A 85 20.87 -10.35 -16.44
C VAL A 85 20.69 -9.84 -15.01
N LEU A 86 21.76 -9.82 -14.21
CA LEU A 86 21.72 -9.27 -12.85
C LEU A 86 21.32 -7.78 -12.85
N ALA A 87 21.81 -7.00 -13.81
CA ALA A 87 21.43 -5.59 -13.94
C ALA A 87 19.95 -5.43 -14.26
N GLU A 88 19.40 -6.23 -15.18
CA GLU A 88 17.97 -6.23 -15.52
C GLU A 88 17.10 -6.57 -14.30
N SER A 89 17.45 -7.61 -13.53
CA SER A 89 16.72 -7.96 -12.30
C SER A 89 16.79 -6.82 -11.27
N ARG A 90 17.92 -6.13 -11.13
CA ARG A 90 18.08 -4.98 -10.21
C ARG A 90 17.23 -3.77 -10.61
N MET A 91 16.99 -3.57 -11.91
CA MET A 91 16.19 -2.44 -12.40
C MET A 91 14.71 -2.53 -12.02
N MET A 92 14.21 -3.70 -11.61
CA MET A 92 12.81 -3.91 -11.22
C MET A 92 12.51 -3.46 -9.77
N VAL A 93 13.49 -3.59 -8.87
CA VAL A 93 13.33 -3.32 -7.43
C VAL A 93 12.89 -1.87 -7.13
N PRO A 94 13.48 -0.82 -7.76
CA PRO A 94 13.12 0.56 -7.45
C PRO A 94 11.66 0.91 -7.72
N ASP A 95 11.09 0.40 -8.81
CA ASP A 95 9.69 0.68 -9.17
C ASP A 95 8.71 0.00 -8.20
N SER A 96 8.97 -1.26 -7.85
CA SER A 96 8.17 -1.97 -6.85
C SER A 96 8.24 -1.32 -5.47
N ARG A 97 9.43 -0.85 -5.05
CA ARG A 97 9.58 -0.10 -3.79
C ARG A 97 8.78 1.20 -3.80
N LYS A 98 8.86 1.99 -4.88
CA LYS A 98 8.09 3.22 -5.03
C LYS A 98 6.58 2.98 -5.01
N ARG A 99 6.11 1.90 -5.64
CA ARG A 99 4.69 1.49 -5.60
C ARG A 99 4.25 1.10 -4.18
N LEU A 100 5.13 0.44 -3.42
CA LEU A 100 4.88 0.08 -2.03
C LEU A 100 4.82 1.33 -1.12
N GLU A 101 5.75 2.27 -1.28
CA GLU A 101 5.75 3.56 -0.57
C GLU A 101 4.45 4.35 -0.81
N ALA A 102 4.01 4.45 -2.07
CA ALA A 102 2.76 5.13 -2.40
C ALA A 102 1.54 4.44 -1.75
N ALA A 103 1.49 3.10 -1.78
CA ALA A 103 0.42 2.35 -1.15
C ALA A 103 0.41 2.49 0.39
N LEU A 104 1.59 2.58 1.00
CA LEU A 104 1.74 2.82 2.44
C LEU A 104 1.16 4.18 2.83
N GLU A 105 1.49 5.24 2.09
CA GLU A 105 0.98 6.58 2.36
C GLU A 105 -0.55 6.65 2.20
N GLU A 106 -1.10 5.98 1.18
CA GLU A 106 -2.54 5.85 1.03
C GLU A 106 -3.21 5.09 2.19
N LEU A 107 -2.57 4.03 2.69
CA LEU A 107 -3.07 3.26 3.83
C LEU A 107 -3.07 4.12 5.10
N LYS A 108 -1.96 4.81 5.39
CA LYS A 108 -1.83 5.74 6.52
C LYS A 108 -2.88 6.85 6.46
N GLY A 109 -3.08 7.46 5.29
CA GLY A 109 -4.08 8.50 5.10
C GLY A 109 -5.51 8.00 5.33
N THR A 110 -5.82 6.78 4.89
CA THR A 110 -7.14 6.16 5.11
C THR A 110 -7.36 5.83 6.58
N LEU A 111 -6.32 5.35 7.28
CA LEU A 111 -6.38 5.07 8.71
C LEU A 111 -6.59 6.36 9.53
N ALA A 112 -5.85 7.43 9.23
CA ALA A 112 -6.03 8.72 9.87
C ALA A 112 -7.44 9.28 9.67
N ALA A 113 -7.96 9.24 8.43
CA ALA A 113 -9.33 9.68 8.14
C ALA A 113 -10.38 8.89 8.92
N LEU A 114 -10.20 7.56 9.07
CA LEU A 114 -11.10 6.73 9.86
C LEU A 114 -11.10 7.15 11.34
N LEU A 115 -9.91 7.33 11.92
CA LEU A 115 -9.74 7.72 13.33
C LEU A 115 -10.24 9.15 13.64
N GLU A 116 -10.35 10.02 12.64
CA GLU A 116 -10.97 11.35 12.80
C GLU A 116 -12.51 11.30 12.84
N VAL A 117 -13.10 10.32 12.15
CA VAL A 117 -14.55 10.16 12.03
C VAL A 117 -15.12 9.25 13.13
N THR A 118 -14.32 8.32 13.64
CA THR A 118 -14.74 7.34 14.66
C THR A 118 -13.87 7.45 15.92
N ASP A 119 -14.50 7.51 17.09
CA ASP A 119 -13.80 7.35 18.38
C ASP A 119 -13.32 5.89 18.62
N GLU A 120 -13.71 4.96 17.74
CA GLU A 120 -13.22 3.58 17.73
C GLU A 120 -11.76 3.54 17.28
N LYS A 121 -10.88 3.34 18.27
CA LYS A 121 -9.44 3.13 18.07
C LYS A 121 -9.06 1.66 18.04
N GLU A 122 -10.03 0.78 18.22
CA GLU A 122 -9.83 -0.66 18.35
C GLU A 122 -10.77 -1.38 17.37
N GLY A 123 -10.21 -2.31 16.61
CA GLY A 123 -10.94 -3.07 15.61
C GLY A 123 -9.99 -3.94 14.81
N THR A 124 -10.44 -5.14 14.45
CA THR A 124 -9.59 -6.13 13.76
C THR A 124 -8.95 -5.59 12.49
N GLU A 125 -9.66 -4.73 11.77
CA GLU A 125 -9.21 -4.06 10.55
C GLU A 125 -8.16 -2.98 10.81
N ILE A 126 -8.29 -2.24 11.92
CA ILE A 126 -7.34 -1.21 12.32
C ILE A 126 -6.05 -1.87 12.77
N ASP A 127 -6.14 -2.92 13.59
CA ASP A 127 -4.97 -3.69 14.05
C ASP A 127 -4.22 -4.32 12.88
N ASP A 128 -4.95 -4.90 11.90
CA ASP A 128 -4.33 -5.46 10.70
C ASP A 128 -3.63 -4.38 9.85
N ALA A 129 -4.24 -3.20 9.73
CA ALA A 129 -3.64 -2.07 9.03
C ALA A 129 -2.37 -1.57 9.75
N LEU A 130 -2.40 -1.42 11.08
CA LEU A 130 -1.25 -1.00 11.89
C LEU A 130 -0.08 -2.00 11.79
N ASN A 131 -0.36 -3.30 11.96
CA ASN A 131 0.66 -4.34 11.80
C ASN A 131 1.27 -4.31 10.40
N THR A 132 0.43 -4.14 9.37
CA THR A 132 0.91 -4.04 7.99
C THR A 132 1.76 -2.80 7.76
N ILE A 133 1.41 -1.66 8.36
CA ILE A 133 2.23 -0.44 8.28
C ILE A 133 3.63 -0.71 8.86
N VAL A 134 3.70 -1.31 10.06
CA VAL A 134 4.99 -1.64 10.70
C VAL A 134 5.81 -2.60 9.85
N GLU A 135 5.19 -3.66 9.32
CA GLU A 135 5.87 -4.62 8.43
C GLU A 135 6.41 -3.94 7.17
N VAL A 136 5.61 -3.08 6.54
CA VAL A 136 6.01 -2.37 5.31
C VAL A 136 7.12 -1.36 5.59
N GLU A 137 7.03 -0.60 6.68
CA GLU A 137 8.09 0.34 7.08
C GLU A 137 9.41 -0.40 7.31
N GLN A 138 9.39 -1.54 7.99
CA GLN A 138 10.58 -2.36 8.19
C GLN A 138 11.18 -2.84 6.86
N VAL A 139 10.35 -3.27 5.91
CA VAL A 139 10.80 -3.68 4.57
C VAL A 139 11.39 -2.50 3.78
N LEU A 140 10.84 -1.29 3.96
CA LEU A 140 11.34 -0.07 3.31
C LEU A 140 12.55 0.56 4.01
N GLU A 141 12.99 0.04 5.15
CA GLU A 141 14.24 0.46 5.81
C GLU A 141 15.44 -0.40 5.40
N THR A 142 15.19 -1.63 4.93
CA THR A 142 16.18 -2.52 4.31
C THR A 142 16.60 -2.07 2.91
#